data_AF-A0A7W4TNS7-F1
#
_entry.id   AF-A0A7W4TNS7-F1
#
_cell.length_a   1.000
_cell.length_b   1.000
_cell.length_c   1.000
_cell.angle_alpha   90.00
_cell.angle_beta   90.00
_cell.angle_gamma   90.00
#
_symmetry.space_group_name_H-M   'P 1'
#
loop_
_entity.id
_entity.type
_entity.pdbx_description
1 polymer ?
#
loop_
_entity_poly.entity_id
_entity_poly.type
_entity_poly.pdbx_seq_one_letter_code
_entity_poly.pdbx_strand_id
1 'polypeptide(L)'
;MSDHTASDQGVRELLTALRIERGHPEPEELAALTVVLTTRLAQAPEPEAAAVPAPRSRWADPRRSLGLPPAPGRGSWRASALPR
;
A
#
# COMPACT_ATOMS: atom_id res chain seq x y z
N MET A 1 -11.80 16.20 20.90
CA MET A 1 -12.56 16.91 19.84
C MET A 1 -11.62 17.22 18.67
N SER A 2 -10.79 16.25 18.25
CA SER A 2 -9.60 16.51 17.40
C SER A 2 -9.44 15.58 16.19
N ASP A 3 -10.36 14.63 15.95
CA ASP A 3 -10.20 13.61 14.90
C ASP A 3 -10.63 14.07 13.50
N HIS A 4 -11.43 15.13 13.40
CA HIS A 4 -11.97 15.58 12.11
C HIS A 4 -10.92 16.27 11.23
N THR A 5 -10.00 17.04 11.81
CA THR A 5 -8.95 17.75 11.06
C THR A 5 -7.89 16.80 10.47
N ALA A 6 -7.51 15.76 11.23
CA ALA A 6 -6.55 14.76 10.74
C ALA A 6 -7.13 13.96 9.56
N SER A 7 -8.43 13.63 9.62
CA SER A 7 -9.13 12.99 8.50
C SER A 7 -9.25 13.92 7.30
N ASP A 8 -9.60 15.20 7.49
CA ASP A 8 -9.68 16.19 6.41
C ASP A 8 -8.33 16.38 5.71
N GLN A 9 -7.23 16.38 6.47
CA GLN A 9 -5.88 16.45 5.93
C GLN A 9 -5.54 15.21 5.09
N GLY A 10 -5.83 14.00 5.56
CA GLY A 10 -5.61 12.76 4.81
C GLY A 10 -6.40 12.73 3.49
N VAL A 11 -7.62 13.26 3.47
CA VAL A 11 -8.41 13.40 2.25
C VAL A 11 -7.80 14.42 1.29
N ARG A 12 -7.32 15.56 1.79
CA ARG A 12 -6.71 16.61 0.94
C ARG A 12 -5.37 16.16 0.34
N GLU A 13 -4.57 15.43 1.10
CA GLU A 13 -3.33 14.82 0.62
C GLU A 13 -3.64 13.80 -0.49
N LEU A 14 -4.68 12.98 -0.32
CA LEU A 14 -5.13 12.03 -1.34
C LEU A 14 -5.61 12.75 -2.62
N LEU A 15 -6.40 13.81 -2.50
CA LEU A 15 -6.88 14.58 -3.66
C LEU A 15 -5.74 15.27 -4.43
N THR A 16 -4.66 15.67 -3.73
CA THR A 16 -3.49 16.28 -4.36
C THR A 16 -2.61 15.24 -5.07
N ALA A 17 -2.59 14.00 -4.57
CA ALA A 17 -1.79 12.91 -5.14
C ALA A 17 -2.49 12.13 -6.28
N LEU A 18 -3.83 12.26 -6.42
CA LEU A 18 -4.59 11.52 -7.42
C LEU A 18 -4.47 12.17 -8.80
N ARG A 19 -4.04 11.38 -9.80
CA ARG A 19 -3.99 11.81 -11.20
C ARG A 19 -4.68 10.78 -12.11
N ILE A 20 -5.50 11.27 -13.04
CA ILE A 20 -6.08 10.45 -14.11
C ILE A 20 -5.05 10.34 -15.23
N GLU A 21 -4.47 9.16 -15.42
CA GLU A 21 -3.48 8.92 -16.48
C GLU A 21 -4.12 8.77 -17.88
N ARG A 22 -5.32 8.20 -17.93
CA ARG A 22 -6.06 7.90 -19.17
C ARG A 22 -7.56 7.88 -18.92
N GLY A 23 -8.33 8.21 -19.96
CA GLY A 23 -9.80 8.22 -19.92
C GLY A 23 -10.39 9.56 -19.49
N HIS A 24 -11.71 9.67 -19.55
CA HIS A 24 -12.48 10.80 -19.05
C HIS A 24 -13.61 10.25 -18.16
N PRO A 25 -13.33 10.03 -16.86
CA PRO A 25 -14.33 9.46 -15.97
C PRO A 25 -15.47 10.44 -15.77
N GLU A 26 -16.68 9.91 -15.65
CA GLU A 26 -17.86 10.70 -15.35
C GLU A 26 -17.82 11.19 -13.89
N PRO A 27 -18.52 12.30 -13.56
CA PRO A 27 -18.54 12.84 -12.20
C PRO A 27 -18.96 11.81 -11.14
N GLU A 28 -19.91 10.92 -11.47
CA GLU A 28 -20.41 9.86 -10.60
C GLU A 28 -19.32 8.82 -10.28
N GLU A 29 -18.49 8.49 -11.26
CA GLU A 29 -17.39 7.54 -11.10
C GLU A 29 -16.30 8.12 -10.19
N LEU A 30 -15.99 9.41 -10.35
CA LEU A 30 -15.06 10.12 -9.47
C LEU A 30 -15.58 10.21 -8.03
N ALA A 31 -16.88 10.47 -7.86
CA ALA A 31 -17.51 10.48 -6.55
C ALA A 31 -17.43 9.09 -5.89
N ALA A 32 -17.76 8.02 -6.63
CA ALA A 32 -17.68 6.65 -6.14
C ALA A 32 -16.25 6.27 -5.73
N LEU A 33 -15.25 6.59 -6.56
CA LEU A 33 -13.84 6.34 -6.25
C LEU A 33 -13.39 7.09 -4.99
N THR A 34 -13.78 8.37 -4.88
CA THR A 34 -13.46 9.20 -3.71
C THR A 34 -14.01 8.58 -2.43
N VAL A 35 -15.29 8.17 -2.43
CA VAL A 35 -15.93 7.51 -1.28
C VAL A 35 -15.18 6.23 -0.88
N VAL A 36 -14.80 5.40 -1.85
CA VAL A 36 -14.06 4.16 -1.57
C VAL A 36 -12.71 4.47 -0.94
N LEU A 37 -11.96 5.44 -1.48
CA LEU A 37 -10.63 5.78 -0.98
C LEU A 37 -10.67 6.38 0.43
N THR A 38 -11.58 7.33 0.68
CA THR A 38 -11.71 7.95 2.00
C THR A 38 -12.17 6.93 3.04
N THR A 39 -13.09 6.02 2.68
CA THR A 39 -13.52 4.93 3.56
C THR A 39 -12.35 4.01 3.93
N ARG A 40 -11.49 3.69 2.97
CA ARG A 40 -10.32 2.83 3.23
C ARG A 40 -9.26 3.51 4.09
N LEU A 41 -9.04 4.80 3.89
CA LEU A 41 -8.12 5.57 4.73
C LEU A 41 -8.63 5.72 6.16
N ALA A 42 -9.93 5.97 6.35
CA ALA A 42 -10.55 6.04 7.68
C ALA A 42 -10.49 4.70 8.44
N GLN A 43 -10.40 3.58 7.71
CA GLN A 43 -10.24 2.23 8.27
C GLN A 43 -8.78 1.79 8.37
N ALA A 44 -7.82 2.60 7.91
CA ALA A 44 -6.41 2.30 8.09
C ALA A 44 -6.09 2.37 9.58
N PRO A 45 -5.60 1.28 10.20
CA PRO A 45 -5.17 1.36 11.58
C PRO A 45 -4.07 2.42 11.69
N GLU A 46 -4.11 3.24 12.75
CA GLU A 46 -2.93 4.03 13.12
C GLU A 46 -1.72 3.09 13.16
N PRO A 47 -0.52 3.57 12.79
CA PRO A 47 0.69 2.76 12.89
C PRO A 47 0.94 2.46 14.37
N GLU A 48 0.34 1.38 14.86
CA GLU A 48 0.60 0.83 16.17
C GLU A 48 2.06 0.38 16.15
N ALA A 49 2.87 1.04 16.98
CA ALA A 49 4.29 0.75 17.14
C ALA A 49 4.47 -0.61 17.82
N ALA A 50 4.14 -1.69 17.09
CA ALA A 50 4.44 -3.06 17.47
C ALA A 50 5.75 -3.44 16.77
N ALA A 51 6.84 -3.51 17.54
CA ALA A 51 8.14 -3.96 17.08
C ALA A 51 8.09 -5.46 16.72
N VAL A 52 7.59 -5.75 15.52
CA VAL A 52 7.79 -7.04 14.86
C VAL A 52 9.27 -7.10 14.45
N PRO A 53 10.03 -8.17 14.78
CA PRO A 53 11.38 -8.29 14.28
C PRO A 53 11.34 -8.18 12.75
N ALA A 54 12.12 -7.24 12.21
CA ALA A 54 12.07 -6.93 10.78
C ALA A 54 12.19 -8.22 9.97
N PRO A 55 11.30 -8.44 8.97
CA PRO A 55 11.42 -9.59 8.09
C PRO A 55 12.85 -9.64 7.54
N ARG A 56 13.50 -10.82 7.60
CA ARG A 56 14.83 -10.98 7.02
C ARG A 56 14.79 -10.51 5.56
N SER A 57 15.75 -9.67 5.20
CA SER A 57 15.85 -9.16 3.83
C SER A 57 15.85 -10.32 2.86
N ARG A 58 15.01 -10.25 1.83
CA ARG A 58 14.93 -11.28 0.79
C ARG A 58 16.16 -11.39 -0.07
N TRP A 59 17.02 -10.37 -0.03
CA TRP A 59 18.35 -10.39 -0.60
C TRP A 59 19.30 -11.32 0.18
N ALA A 60 19.09 -11.44 1.50
CA ALA A 60 19.88 -12.28 2.40
C ALA A 60 19.30 -13.69 2.58
N ASP A 61 18.35 -14.11 1.73
CA ASP A 61 17.77 -15.46 1.79
C ASP A 61 18.79 -16.49 1.26
N PRO A 62 19.27 -17.45 2.08
CA PRO A 62 20.23 -18.47 1.65
C PRO A 62 19.72 -19.35 0.52
N ARG A 63 18.40 -19.46 0.34
CA ARG A 63 17.82 -20.21 -0.78
C ARG A 63 18.24 -19.61 -2.13
N ARG A 64 18.54 -18.30 -2.19
CA ARG A 64 19.02 -17.62 -3.39
C ARG A 64 20.45 -18.01 -3.76
N SER A 65 21.36 -18.08 -2.79
CA SER A 65 22.75 -18.52 -3.09
C SER A 65 22.79 -19.96 -3.57
N LEU A 66 21.77 -20.75 -3.23
CA LEU A 66 21.56 -22.12 -3.71
C LEU A 66 20.74 -22.19 -5.01
N GLY A 67 20.33 -21.07 -5.60
CA GLY A 67 19.55 -21.01 -6.84
C GLY A 67 18.12 -21.57 -6.73
N LEU A 68 17.60 -21.74 -5.51
CA LEU A 68 16.28 -22.31 -5.28
C LEU A 68 15.17 -21.30 -5.59
N PRO A 69 14.00 -21.77 -6.06
CA PRO A 69 12.86 -20.89 -6.29
C PRO A 69 12.36 -20.23 -4.99
N PRO A 70 11.76 -19.03 -5.07
CA PRO A 70 11.21 -18.36 -3.89
C PRO A 70 10.12 -19.24 -3.26
N ALA A 71 10.14 -19.33 -1.92
CA ALA A 71 9.12 -20.10 -1.20
C ALA A 71 7.72 -19.48 -1.42
N PRO A 72 6.67 -20.31 -1.55
CA PRO A 72 5.31 -19.83 -1.66
C PRO A 72 4.94 -19.07 -0.37
N GLY A 73 4.34 -17.89 -0.51
CA GLY A 73 3.99 -17.07 0.63
C GLY A 73 3.85 -15.59 0.30
N ARG A 74 3.50 -14.80 1.32
CA ARG A 74 3.28 -13.35 1.18
C ARG A 74 4.50 -12.68 0.56
N GLY A 75 4.29 -12.01 -0.57
CA GLY A 75 5.31 -11.30 -1.33
C GLY A 75 6.27 -12.18 -2.16
N SER A 76 6.11 -13.49 -2.22
CA SER A 76 6.87 -14.38 -3.13
C SER A 76 6.97 -13.83 -4.57
N TRP A 77 5.90 -13.22 -5.10
CA TRP A 77 5.90 -12.53 -6.38
C TRP A 77 6.87 -11.34 -6.49
N ARG A 78 7.06 -10.57 -5.41
CA ARG A 78 8.08 -9.51 -5.39
C ARG A 78 9.50 -10.09 -5.34
N ALA A 79 9.65 -11.29 -4.79
CA ALA A 79 10.94 -11.97 -4.75
C ALA A 79 11.33 -12.54 -6.12
N SER A 80 10.38 -12.93 -6.97
CA SER A 80 10.71 -13.45 -8.31
C SER A 80 11.31 -12.41 -9.25
N ALA A 81 11.11 -11.12 -8.99
CA ALA A 81 11.69 -10.02 -9.77
C ALA A 81 13.12 -9.62 -9.34
N LEU A 82 13.65 -10.20 -8.26
CA LEU A 82 15.01 -9.90 -7.79
C LEU A 82 16.06 -10.59 -8.68
N PRO A 83 17.21 -9.94 -8.94
CA PRO A 83 18.33 -10.55 -9.66
C PRO A 83 18.75 -11.89 -9.05
N ARG A 84 19.23 -12.81 -9.92
CA ARG A 84 19.77 -14.11 -9.52
C ARG A 84 21.28 -14.03 -9.36
#